data_AF-A0A357M1Z1-F1
#
_entry.id   AF-A0A357M1Z1-F1
#
_cell.length_a   1.000
_cell.length_b   1.000
_cell.length_c   1.000
_cell.angle_alpha   90.00
_cell.angle_beta   90.00
_cell.angle_gamma   90.00
#
_symmetry.space_group_name_H-M   'P 1'
#
loop_
_entity.id
_entity.type
_entity.pdbx_description
1 polymer ?
#
loop_
_entity_poly.entity_id
_entity_poly.type
_entity_poly.pdbx_seq_one_letter_code
_entity_poly.pdbx_strand_id
1 'polypeptide(L)' 'MLSILFIFGVVLIVWGLYLMRKEDGLFGKNRKNKNIFNFILMGQASGLGQFISGVLCIIVGIIAIIMK' A
#
# COMPACT_ATOMS: atom_id res chain seq x y z
N MET A 1 -5.81 6.14 -20.13
CA MET A 1 -5.85 6.76 -18.78
C MET A 1 -6.13 5.74 -17.69
N LEU A 2 -7.21 4.94 -17.78
CA LEU A 2 -7.55 3.90 -16.79
C LEU A 2 -6.48 2.82 -16.60
N SER A 3 -5.85 2.34 -17.68
CA SER A 3 -4.76 1.34 -17.59
C SER A 3 -3.56 1.82 -16.78
N ILE A 4 -3.31 3.13 -16.74
CA ILE A 4 -2.20 3.72 -15.97
C ILE A 4 -2.48 3.63 -14.47
N LEU A 5 -3.74 3.76 -14.03
CA LEU A 5 -4.13 3.59 -12.62
C LEU A 5 -3.88 2.16 -12.13
N PHE A 6 -4.13 1.16 -12.97
CA PHE A 6 -3.83 -0.24 -12.61
C PHE A 6 -2.32 -0.50 -12.51
N ILE A 7 -1.54 -0.01 -13.48
CA ILE A 7 -0.08 -0.14 -13.44
C ILE A 7 0.48 0.55 -12.18
N PHE A 8 -0.02 1.75 -11.89
CA PHE A 8 0.40 2.52 -10.72
C PHE A 8 0.00 1.83 -9.40
N GLY A 9 -1.21 1.29 -9.32
CA GLY A 9 -1.70 0.52 -8.17
C GLY A 9 -0.86 -0.74 -7.91
N VAL A 10 -0.50 -1.48 -8.96
CA VAL A 10 0.37 -2.67 -8.85
C VAL A 10 1.77 -2.27 -8.39
N VAL A 11 2.36 -1.21 -8.95
CA VAL A 11 3.68 -0.72 -8.53
C VAL A 11 3.65 -0.31 -7.05
N LEU A 12 2.62 0.40 -6.59
CA LEU A 12 2.45 0.79 -5.19
C LEU A 12 2.31 -0.41 -4.25
N ILE A 13 1.57 -1.45 -4.66
CA ILE A 13 1.42 -2.69 -3.89
C ILE A 13 2.77 -3.40 -3.75
N VAL A 14 3.49 -3.59 -4.86
CA VAL A 14 4.78 -4.27 -4.87
C VAL A 14 5.83 -3.48 -4.08
N TRP A 15 5.86 -2.15 -4.24
CA TRP A 15 6.76 -1.27 -3.53
C TRP A 15 6.45 -1.23 -2.03
N GLY A 16 5.17 -1.14 -1.64
CA GLY A 16 4.74 -1.21 -0.25
C GLY A 16 5.09 -2.54 0.42
N LEU A 17 4.91 -3.67 -0.29
CA LEU A 17 5.34 -4.99 0.18
C LEU A 17 6.86 -5.10 0.32
N TYR A 18 7.61 -4.55 -0.63
CA TYR A 18 9.07 -4.48 -0.56
C TYR A 18 9.53 -3.67 0.66
N LEU A 19 8.93 -2.51 0.91
CA LEU A 19 9.25 -1.66 2.06
C LEU A 19 8.93 -2.37 3.37
N MET A 20 7.75 -2.99 3.49
CA MET A 20 7.39 -3.78 4.68
C MET A 20 8.35 -4.94 4.94
N ARG A 21 8.93 -5.52 3.88
CA ARG A 21 9.89 -6.62 3.98
C ARG A 21 11.29 -6.11 4.35
N LYS A 22 11.68 -4.94 3.84
CA LYS A 22 12.97 -4.30 4.12
C LYS A 22 13.04 -3.68 5.52
N GLU A 23 11.92 -3.18 6.03
CA GLU A 23 11.82 -2.56 7.36
C GLU A 23 11.51 -3.58 8.48
N ASP A 24 11.63 -4.90 8.23
CA ASP A 24 11.21 -5.98 9.15
C ASP A 24 9.74 -5.89 9.63
N GLY A 25 8.90 -5.08 8.98
CA GLY A 25 7.52 -4.79 9.38
C GLY A 25 6.57 -5.97 9.28
N LEU A 26 6.89 -6.99 8.47
CA LEU A 26 6.06 -8.18 8.28
C LEU A 26 6.45 -9.35 9.21
N PHE A 27 7.72 -9.52 9.62
CA PHE A 27 8.18 -10.70 10.37
C PHE A 27 9.22 -10.42 11.48
N GLY A 28 9.37 -9.16 11.92
CA GLY A 28 10.17 -8.83 13.11
C GLY A 28 9.52 -9.32 14.41
N LYS A 29 10.34 -9.87 15.31
CA LYS A 29 10.06 -10.56 16.59
C LYS A 29 9.23 -9.77 17.65
N ASN A 30 8.63 -8.61 17.32
CA ASN A 30 7.86 -7.73 18.24
C ASN A 30 6.68 -7.03 17.54
N ARG A 31 5.69 -7.82 17.11
CA ARG A 31 4.78 -7.56 15.97
C ARG A 31 3.62 -6.56 16.12
N LYS A 32 3.18 -6.14 17.31
CA LYS A 32 1.89 -5.41 17.45
C LYS A 32 1.97 -3.89 17.57
N ASN A 33 3.02 -3.34 18.16
CA ASN A 33 3.03 -1.90 18.47
C ASN A 33 3.73 -1.05 17.40
N LYS A 34 4.83 -1.53 16.81
CA LYS A 34 5.61 -0.72 15.86
C LYS A 34 4.93 -0.51 14.51
N ASN A 35 4.14 -1.46 13.99
CA ASN A 35 3.60 -1.33 12.62
C ASN A 35 2.44 -0.31 12.54
N ILE A 36 1.57 -0.26 13.55
CA ILE A 36 0.44 0.70 13.62
C ILE A 36 0.94 2.09 14.05
N PHE A 37 1.87 2.18 15.00
CA PHE A 37 2.49 3.47 15.33
C PHE A 37 3.32 4.03 14.17
N ASN A 38 4.07 3.18 13.46
CA ASN A 38 4.82 3.62 12.28
C ASN A 38 3.86 4.03 11.14
N PHE A 39 2.72 3.37 10.98
CA PHE A 39 1.67 3.82 10.07
C PHE A 39 1.06 5.16 10.48
N ILE A 40 0.85 5.41 11.77
CA ILE A 40 0.31 6.69 12.25
C ILE A 40 1.37 7.81 12.13
N LEU A 41 2.65 7.51 12.39
CA LEU A 41 3.74 8.48 12.36
C LEU A 41 4.26 8.78 10.96
N MET A 42 4.43 7.76 10.11
CA MET A 42 4.87 7.89 8.72
C MET A 42 3.69 8.02 7.74
N GLY A 43 2.46 7.76 8.18
CA GLY A 43 1.25 7.88 7.37
C GLY A 43 1.31 7.01 6.10
N GLN A 44 1.01 7.65 4.97
CA GLN A 44 1.04 7.04 3.64
C GLN A 44 2.44 6.68 3.13
N ALA A 45 3.51 7.24 3.72
CA ALA A 45 4.88 6.90 3.31
C ALA A 45 5.35 5.54 3.86
N SER A 46 4.64 4.99 4.86
CA SER A 46 4.93 3.66 5.38
C SER A 46 4.63 2.57 4.35
N GLY A 47 5.29 1.41 4.47
CA GLY A 47 5.01 0.24 3.62
C GLY A 47 3.53 -0.18 3.66
N LEU A 48 2.88 -0.11 4.83
CA LEU A 48 1.43 -0.31 4.99
C LEU A 48 0.59 0.77 4.29
N GLY A 49 1.01 2.04 4.39
CA GLY A 49 0.41 3.17 3.69
C GLY A 49 0.39 2.96 2.19
N GLN A 50 1.54 2.62 1.61
CA GLN A 50 1.70 2.39 0.17
C GLN A 50 0.93 1.16 -0.31
N PHE A 51 0.93 0.08 0.48
CA PHE A 51 0.14 -1.11 0.16
C PHE A 51 -1.37 -0.83 0.16
N ILE A 52 -1.90 -0.22 1.23
CA ILE A 52 -3.32 0.14 1.34
C ILE A 52 -3.71 1.14 0.26
N SER A 53 -2.85 2.12 -0.03
CA SER A 53 -3.07 3.10 -1.09
C SER A 53 -3.10 2.46 -2.48
N GLY A 54 -2.20 1.51 -2.76
CA GLY A 54 -2.19 0.77 -4.02
C GLY A 54 -3.44 -0.09 -4.21
N VAL A 55 -3.91 -0.75 -3.16
CA VAL A 55 -5.19 -1.50 -3.18
C VAL A 55 -6.38 -0.57 -3.43
N LEU A 56 -6.47 0.56 -2.72
CA LEU A 56 -7.49 1.58 -2.95
C LEU A 56 -7.48 2.14 -4.38
N CYS A 57 -6.28 2.35 -4.95
CA CYS A 57 -6.12 2.83 -6.31
C CYS A 57 -6.72 1.86 -7.34
N ILE A 58 -6.53 0.55 -7.13
CA ILE A 58 -7.15 -0.49 -7.98
C ILE A 58 -8.68 -0.49 -7.81
N ILE A 59 -9.19 -0.39 -6.58
CA ILE A 59 -10.65 -0.34 -6.31
C ILE A 59 -11.29 0.86 -7.01
N VAL A 60 -10.71 2.05 -6.87
CA VAL A 60 -11.19 3.26 -7.54
C VAL A 60 -11.10 3.12 -9.06
N GLY A 61 -10.03 2.50 -9.57
CA GLY A 61 -9.90 2.18 -11.00
C GLY A 61 -11.03 1.28 -11.51
N ILE A 62 -11.43 0.26 -10.74
CA ILE A 62 -12.55 -0.63 -11.08
C ILE A 62 -13.88 0.13 -11.04
N ILE A 63 -14.14 0.90 -9.99
CA ILE A 63 -15.37 1.70 -9.87
C ILE A 63 -15.48 2.69 -11.03
N ALA A 64 -14.37 3.33 -11.41
CA ALA A 64 -14.32 4.26 -12.55
C ALA A 64 -14.55 3.58 -13.91
N ILE A 65 -14.29 2.27 -14.04
CA ILE A 65 -14.68 1.48 -15.22
C ILE A 65 -16.18 1.19 -15.21
N ILE A 66 -16.74 0.86 -14.04
CA ILE A 66 -18.15 0.47 -13.90
C ILE A 66 -19.10 1.67 -14.02
N MET A 67 -18.70 2.84 -13.51
CA MET A 67 -19.50 4.07 -13.59
C MET A 67 -19.41 4.78 -14.94
N LYS A 68 -18.59 4.26 -15.87
CA LYS A 68 -18.49 4.73 -17.24
C LYS A 68 -19.49 3.99 -18.12
#